data_AF-A0A3N9VIV6-F1
#
_entry.id   AF-A0A3N9VIV6-F1
#
_cell.length_a   1.000
_cell.length_b   1.000
_cell.length_c   1.000
_cell.angle_alpha   90.00
_cell.angle_beta   90.00
_cell.angle_gamma   90.00
#
_symmetry.space_group_name_H-M   'P 1'
#
loop_
_entity.id
_entity.type
_entity.pdbx_description
1 polymer ?
#
loop_
_entity_poly.entity_id
_entity_poly.type
_entity_poly.pdbx_seq_one_letter_code
_entity_poly.pdbx_strand_id
1 'polypeptide(L)'
;MLKSVVVIVLIIFSSAVSPVQGYEPDRDLGKLLEPFLPANTEWALTVVDLETGKQVLETGNSLRERLVPASLMKLLITGAVLDYADQGGTVCKVVTVRKAVTARGKKRRKSRKKTYKIARHSVEIRNKQELFNILHDMNVHSRNVTAQNFADSLGERRFGSPGTRAKGNRAVCSFLDSLDLPSGEAIIADGCGLTRENRITTHFIANYLYQISAVSG
;
A
#
# COMPACT_ATOMS: atom_id res chain seq x y z
N MET A 1 -5.14 -10.99 -31.39
CA MET A 1 -5.49 -10.34 -30.10
C MET A 1 -4.36 -10.62 -29.12
N LEU A 2 -3.43 -9.67 -28.97
CA LEU A 2 -2.27 -9.82 -28.09
C LEU A 2 -2.76 -9.76 -26.64
N LYS A 3 -2.70 -10.88 -25.92
CA LYS A 3 -2.93 -10.91 -24.47
C LYS A 3 -1.70 -10.27 -23.84
N SER A 4 -1.79 -8.99 -23.45
CA SER A 4 -0.76 -8.33 -22.65
C SER A 4 -0.59 -9.08 -21.33
N VAL A 5 0.52 -9.81 -21.20
CA VAL A 5 0.96 -10.40 -19.95
C VAL A 5 1.67 -9.28 -19.19
N VAL A 6 1.07 -8.81 -18.10
CA VAL A 6 1.73 -7.92 -17.14
C VAL A 6 2.65 -8.80 -16.31
N VAL A 7 3.96 -8.72 -16.57
CA VAL A 7 4.96 -9.34 -15.71
C VAL A 7 5.15 -8.43 -14.50
N ILE A 8 4.79 -8.95 -13.33
CA ILE A 8 5.05 -8.32 -12.04
C ILE A 8 6.56 -8.35 -11.83
N VAL A 9 7.16 -7.18 -11.68
CA VAL A 9 8.57 -7.01 -11.35
C VAL A 9 8.85 -7.66 -10.00
N LEU A 10 9.80 -8.59 -10.03
CA LEU A 10 10.37 -9.26 -8.88
C LEU A 10 11.24 -8.25 -8.13
N ILE A 11 10.75 -7.70 -7.02
CA ILE A 11 11.62 -6.99 -6.07
C ILE A 11 12.39 -8.07 -5.31
N ILE A 12 13.58 -8.42 -5.79
CA ILE A 12 14.50 -9.27 -5.02
C ILE A 12 15.11 -8.39 -3.92
N PHE A 13 14.58 -8.51 -2.70
CA PHE A 13 15.30 -8.08 -1.50
C PHE A 13 16.40 -9.12 -1.22
N SER A 14 17.63 -8.81 -1.61
CA SER A 14 18.81 -9.50 -1.09
C SER A 14 19.52 -8.55 -0.14
N SER A 15 19.32 -8.71 1.16
CA SER A 15 20.16 -8.07 2.18
C SER A 15 21.40 -8.95 2.42
N ALA A 16 22.36 -8.89 1.51
CA ALA A 16 23.71 -9.27 1.85
C ALA A 16 24.34 -8.09 2.61
N VAL A 17 24.36 -8.16 3.95
CA VAL A 17 25.23 -7.30 4.75
C VAL A 17 26.66 -7.82 4.55
N SER A 18 27.29 -7.38 3.47
CA SER A 18 28.73 -7.50 3.32
C SER A 18 29.33 -6.13 3.61
N PRO A 19 30.23 -5.99 4.58
CA PRO A 19 30.96 -4.74 4.78
C PRO A 19 32.00 -4.65 3.66
N VAL A 20 31.56 -4.33 2.44
CA VAL A 20 32.46 -4.07 1.32
C VAL A 20 32.45 -2.57 1.10
N GLN A 21 33.27 -1.92 1.90
CA GLN A 21 33.68 -0.54 1.70
C GLN A 21 34.22 -0.41 0.26
N GLY A 22 33.49 0.30 -0.61
CA GLY A 22 33.93 0.62 -1.97
C GLY A 22 33.33 -0.21 -3.13
N TYR A 23 32.25 -0.96 -2.94
CA TYR A 23 31.53 -1.55 -4.07
C TYR A 23 30.64 -0.49 -4.75
N GLU A 24 31.12 0.14 -5.84
CA GLU A 24 30.18 0.79 -6.76
C GLU A 24 29.28 -0.30 -7.37
N PRO A 25 27.94 -0.17 -7.32
CA PRO A 25 27.07 -1.13 -7.96
C PRO A 25 27.45 -1.23 -9.43
N ASP A 26 27.53 -2.46 -9.93
CA ASP A 26 27.87 -2.73 -11.32
C ASP A 26 26.95 -1.91 -12.23
N ARG A 27 27.53 -0.93 -12.94
CA ARG A 27 26.78 -0.05 -13.83
C ARG A 27 26.18 -0.81 -15.01
N ASP A 28 26.66 -2.02 -15.26
CA ASP A 28 26.15 -2.91 -16.30
C ASP A 28 25.06 -3.87 -15.79
N LEU A 29 24.61 -3.78 -14.53
CA LEU A 29 23.55 -4.65 -13.99
C LEU A 29 22.27 -4.60 -14.85
N GLY A 30 21.96 -3.44 -15.43
CA GLY A 30 20.84 -3.32 -16.36
C GLY A 30 21.00 -4.17 -17.62
N LYS A 31 22.20 -4.19 -18.20
CA LYS A 31 22.53 -5.02 -19.36
C LYS A 31 22.53 -6.50 -19.04
N LEU A 32 22.85 -6.87 -17.79
CA LEU A 32 22.76 -8.25 -17.31
C LEU A 32 21.31 -8.71 -17.14
N LEU A 33 20.40 -7.81 -16.75
CA LEU A 33 18.98 -8.12 -16.55
C LEU A 33 18.19 -8.16 -17.86
N GLU A 34 18.52 -7.29 -18.81
CA GLU A 34 17.76 -7.10 -20.05
C GLU A 34 17.50 -8.41 -20.85
N PRO A 35 18.45 -9.36 -20.99
CA PRO A 35 18.21 -10.63 -21.67
C PRO A 35 17.16 -11.53 -21.01
N PHE A 36 16.88 -11.33 -19.72
CA PHE A 36 15.90 -12.11 -18.97
C PHE A 36 14.48 -11.51 -19.00
N LEU A 37 14.34 -10.28 -19.52
CA LEU A 37 13.07 -9.60 -19.60
C LEU A 37 12.35 -9.96 -20.92
N PRO A 38 11.01 -10.08 -20.92
CA PRO A 38 10.26 -10.27 -22.16
C PRO A 38 10.50 -9.12 -23.14
N ALA A 39 10.50 -9.42 -24.43
CA ALA A 39 10.56 -8.41 -25.48
C ALA A 39 9.43 -7.38 -25.32
N ASN A 40 9.75 -6.08 -25.50
CA ASN A 40 8.84 -4.94 -25.35
C ASN A 40 8.29 -4.74 -23.92
N THR A 41 9.01 -5.18 -22.89
CA THR A 41 8.67 -4.87 -21.50
C THR A 41 9.09 -3.45 -21.17
N GLU A 42 8.19 -2.67 -20.57
CA GLU A 42 8.53 -1.41 -19.90
C GLU A 42 9.10 -1.71 -18.52
N TRP A 43 10.33 -1.26 -18.27
CA TRP A 43 11.01 -1.51 -17.00
C TRP A 43 11.97 -0.39 -16.62
N ALA A 44 12.19 -0.28 -15.33
CA ALA A 44 13.20 0.57 -14.74
C ALA A 44 13.68 -0.06 -13.44
N LEU A 45 14.99 0.00 -13.20
CA LEU A 45 15.66 -0.39 -11.99
C LEU A 45 16.30 0.85 -11.38
N THR A 46 16.01 1.07 -10.10
CA THR A 46 16.64 2.12 -9.28
C THR A 46 17.27 1.47 -8.06
N VAL A 47 18.53 1.81 -7.79
CA VAL A 47 19.26 1.39 -6.58
C VAL A 47 19.62 2.63 -5.78
N VAL A 48 19.29 2.60 -4.50
CA VAL A 48 19.57 3.66 -3.52
C VAL A 48 20.50 3.10 -2.47
N ASP A 49 21.58 3.82 -2.20
CA ASP A 49 22.48 3.55 -1.09
C ASP A 49 21.79 3.94 0.23
N LEU A 50 21.68 2.99 1.16
CA LEU A 50 20.92 3.20 2.40
C LEU A 50 21.66 4.09 3.41
N GLU A 51 22.99 4.18 3.34
CA GLU A 51 23.78 5.01 4.27
C GLU A 51 23.71 6.49 3.86
N THR A 52 23.83 6.75 2.56
CA THR A 52 23.92 8.10 1.99
C THR A 52 22.61 8.62 1.43
N GLY A 53 21.63 7.75 1.17
CA GLY A 53 20.39 8.07 0.45
C GLY A 53 20.59 8.39 -1.02
N LYS A 54 21.81 8.25 -1.54
CA LYS A 54 22.14 8.60 -2.92
C LYS A 54 21.65 7.50 -3.86
N GLN A 55 20.98 7.90 -4.94
CA GLN A 55 20.75 7.00 -6.07
C GLN A 55 22.10 6.65 -6.71
N VAL A 56 22.45 5.37 -6.71
CA VAL A 56 23.75 4.86 -7.19
C VAL A 56 23.64 4.15 -8.53
N LEU A 57 22.44 3.69 -8.91
CA LEU A 57 22.15 3.13 -10.22
C LEU A 57 20.73 3.49 -10.66
N GLU A 58 20.60 3.83 -11.94
CA GLU A 58 19.32 3.92 -12.64
C GLU A 58 19.49 3.37 -14.06
N THR A 59 18.70 2.37 -14.42
CA THR A 59 18.77 1.73 -15.75
C THR A 59 17.43 1.14 -16.17
N GLY A 60 17.18 1.10 -17.47
CA GLY A 60 15.95 0.57 -18.05
C GLY A 60 15.43 1.46 -19.18
N ASN A 61 14.36 1.01 -19.82
CA ASN A 61 13.76 1.70 -20.96
C ASN A 61 12.56 2.60 -20.58
N SER A 62 12.19 2.65 -19.29
CA SER A 62 11.04 3.41 -18.79
C SER A 62 11.35 4.26 -17.56
N LEU A 63 12.57 4.79 -17.46
CA LEU A 63 13.08 5.49 -16.27
C LEU A 63 12.22 6.66 -15.78
N ARG A 64 11.64 7.42 -16.72
CA ARG A 64 10.80 8.60 -16.42
C ARG A 64 9.32 8.34 -16.59
N GLU A 65 8.96 7.13 -17.01
CA GLU A 65 7.57 6.77 -17.22
C GLU A 65 6.90 6.47 -15.89
N ARG A 66 5.64 6.88 -15.77
CA ARG A 66 4.84 6.46 -14.63
C ARG A 66 4.17 5.14 -14.97
N LEU A 67 4.62 4.07 -14.33
CA LEU A 67 4.13 2.72 -14.53
C LEU A 67 2.90 2.44 -13.66
N VAL A 68 2.14 1.40 -13.99
CA VAL A 68 1.00 0.94 -13.18
C VAL A 68 1.53 0.17 -11.95
N PRO A 69 1.37 0.67 -10.72
CA PRO A 69 1.93 0.02 -9.53
C PRO A 69 1.15 -1.20 -9.06
N ALA A 70 -0.12 -1.33 -9.47
CA ALA A 70 -1.05 -2.32 -8.94
C ALA A 70 -0.97 -2.40 -7.40
N SER A 71 -0.70 -3.58 -6.84
CA SER A 71 -0.74 -3.79 -5.39
C SER A 71 0.38 -3.11 -4.59
N LEU A 72 1.40 -2.53 -5.22
CA LEU A 72 2.42 -1.72 -4.52
C LEU A 72 1.80 -0.53 -3.78
N MET A 73 0.61 -0.08 -4.20
CA MET A 73 -0.18 0.95 -3.51
C MET A 73 -0.44 0.64 -2.03
N LYS A 74 -0.49 -0.64 -1.64
CA LYS A 74 -0.69 -1.05 -0.25
C LYS A 74 0.47 -0.68 0.65
N LEU A 75 1.68 -0.51 0.10
CA LEU A 75 2.83 -0.01 0.84
C LEU A 75 2.62 1.45 1.25
N LEU A 76 2.05 2.28 0.37
CA LEU A 76 1.75 3.68 0.67
C LEU A 76 0.66 3.81 1.75
N ILE A 77 -0.39 2.98 1.66
CA ILE A 77 -1.40 2.88 2.71
C ILE A 77 -0.79 2.40 4.03
N THR A 78 0.13 1.44 3.98
CA THR A 78 0.82 0.94 5.17
C THR A 78 1.58 2.05 5.86
N GLY A 79 2.39 2.83 5.13
CA GLY A 79 3.10 3.97 5.68
C GLY A 79 2.16 5.00 6.29
N ALA A 80 1.11 5.41 5.56
CA ALA A 80 0.15 6.40 6.04
C ALA A 80 -0.59 5.96 7.32
N VAL A 81 -0.91 4.67 7.43
CA VAL A 81 -1.56 4.11 8.63
C VAL A 81 -0.60 4.08 9.82
N LEU A 82 0.65 3.68 9.60
CA LEU A 82 1.66 3.62 10.67
C LEU A 82 2.02 5.02 11.17
N ASP A 83 2.28 5.96 10.26
CA ASP A 83 2.54 7.37 10.59
C ASP A 83 1.39 7.97 11.43
N TYR A 84 0.14 7.78 10.99
CA TYR A 84 -1.01 8.26 11.74
C TYR A 84 -1.12 7.61 13.13
N ALA A 85 -0.80 6.32 13.25
CA ALA A 85 -0.79 5.62 14.53
C ALA A 85 0.34 6.06 15.46
N ASP A 86 1.52 6.39 14.92
CA ASP A 86 2.67 6.89 15.68
C ASP A 86 2.44 8.32 16.19
N GLN A 87 1.64 9.11 15.48
CA GLN A 87 1.13 10.41 15.95
C GLN A 87 0.00 10.27 17.01
N GLY A 88 -0.28 9.06 17.49
CA GLY A 88 -1.32 8.77 18.50
C GLY A 88 -2.74 8.64 17.94
N GLY A 89 -2.90 8.66 16.61
CA GLY A 89 -4.16 8.40 15.95
C GLY A 89 -4.58 6.93 16.05
N THR A 90 -5.87 6.66 15.87
CA THR A 90 -6.40 5.30 15.84
C THR A 90 -7.23 5.04 14.59
N VAL A 91 -7.08 3.83 14.04
CA VAL A 91 -7.80 3.39 12.83
C VAL A 91 -8.76 2.27 13.16
N CYS A 92 -9.75 2.09 12.29
CA CYS A 92 -10.81 1.11 12.44
C CYS A 92 -10.64 -0.04 11.46
N LYS A 93 -10.98 -1.25 11.91
CA LYS A 93 -11.30 -2.37 11.04
C LYS A 93 -12.82 -2.47 10.87
N VAL A 94 -13.25 -2.91 9.69
CA VAL A 94 -14.66 -3.22 9.45
C VAL A 94 -14.92 -4.68 9.79
N VAL A 95 -15.77 -4.93 10.78
CA VAL A 95 -16.24 -6.28 11.11
C VAL A 95 -17.67 -6.48 10.61
N THR A 96 -17.94 -7.68 10.12
CA THR A 96 -19.28 -8.07 9.68
C THR A 96 -19.92 -8.95 10.74
N VAL A 97 -21.05 -8.52 11.29
CA VAL A 97 -21.79 -9.22 12.34
C VAL A 97 -23.17 -9.64 11.85
N ARG A 98 -23.72 -10.71 12.43
CA ARG A 98 -25.10 -11.14 12.20
C ARG A 98 -25.98 -10.63 13.33
N LYS A 99 -26.78 -9.60 13.07
CA LYS A 99 -27.72 -9.03 14.04
C LYS A 99 -29.05 -9.76 13.95
N ALA A 100 -29.53 -10.31 15.06
CA ALA A 100 -30.86 -10.90 15.13
C ALA A 100 -31.94 -9.83 14.94
N VAL A 101 -32.88 -10.07 14.03
CA VAL A 101 -34.04 -9.20 13.82
C VAL A 101 -35.21 -9.77 14.60
N THR A 102 -35.56 -9.12 15.71
CA THR A 102 -36.81 -9.42 16.41
C THR A 102 -37.98 -8.74 15.71
N ALA A 103 -38.82 -9.53 15.06
CA ALA A 103 -40.11 -9.04 14.55
C ALA A 103 -40.98 -8.57 15.74
N ARG A 104 -41.28 -7.26 15.79
CA ARG A 104 -42.20 -6.67 16.77
C ARG A 104 -43.61 -7.15 16.44
N GLY A 105 -44.09 -8.16 17.15
CA GLY A 105 -45.45 -8.68 17.00
C GLY A 105 -45.89 -9.44 18.24
N LYS A 106 -47.00 -8.99 18.84
CA LYS A 106 -47.68 -9.58 20.00
C LYS A 106 -48.35 -10.92 19.63
N LYS A 107 -47.62 -12.04 19.54
CA LYS A 107 -48.21 -13.37 19.68
C LYS A 107 -47.27 -14.32 20.43
N ARG A 108 -47.84 -15.04 21.41
CA ARG A 108 -47.21 -16.01 22.30
C ARG A 108 -46.97 -17.36 21.60
N ARG A 109 -45.83 -17.99 21.97
CA ARG A 109 -45.43 -19.41 21.87
C ARG A 109 -44.97 -20.05 20.54
N LYS A 110 -44.04 -20.99 20.73
CA LYS A 110 -43.23 -21.87 19.84
C LYS A 110 -41.98 -21.23 19.22
N SER A 111 -40.85 -21.94 19.35
CA SER A 111 -39.48 -21.54 19.04
C SER A 111 -39.38 -20.72 17.75
N ARG A 112 -39.16 -19.40 17.88
CA ARG A 112 -38.99 -18.51 16.73
C ARG A 112 -37.67 -18.85 16.04
N LYS A 113 -37.72 -19.25 14.76
CA LYS A 113 -36.53 -19.22 13.88
C LYS A 113 -35.98 -17.80 13.90
N LYS A 114 -34.75 -17.63 14.41
CA LYS A 114 -34.07 -16.33 14.45
C LYS A 114 -33.70 -15.94 13.02
N THR A 115 -34.24 -14.84 12.52
CA THR A 115 -33.80 -14.21 11.27
C THR A 115 -32.64 -13.28 11.58
N TYR A 116 -31.54 -13.40 10.83
CA TYR A 116 -30.36 -12.56 11.01
C TYR A 116 -30.19 -11.62 9.81
N LYS A 117 -29.86 -10.35 10.07
CA LYS A 117 -29.39 -9.40 9.06
C LYS A 117 -27.89 -9.19 9.22
N ILE A 118 -27.18 -9.05 8.10
CA ILE A 118 -25.77 -8.69 8.10
C ILE A 118 -25.66 -7.20 8.42
N ALA A 119 -24.80 -6.85 9.38
CA ALA A 119 -24.46 -5.48 9.72
C ALA A 119 -22.93 -5.32 9.69
N ARG A 120 -22.45 -4.17 9.21
CA ARG A 120 -21.03 -3.81 9.24
C ARG A 120 -20.81 -2.80 10.35
N HIS A 121 -19.78 -3.03 11.16
CA HIS A 121 -19.39 -2.16 12.26
C HIS A 121 -17.92 -1.79 12.11
N SER A 122 -17.62 -0.51 12.25
CA SER A 122 -16.25 -0.03 12.44
C SER A 122 -15.86 -0.27 13.89
N VAL A 123 -14.76 -1.00 14.09
CA VAL A 123 -14.20 -1.29 15.41
C VAL A 123 -12.77 -0.80 15.42
N GLU A 124 -12.43 0.00 16.43
CA GLU A 124 -11.07 0.51 16.60
C GLU A 124 -10.06 -0.63 16.80
N ILE A 125 -8.89 -0.50 16.20
CA ILE A 125 -7.80 -1.46 16.37
C ILE A 125 -7.20 -1.27 17.76
N ARG A 126 -7.09 -2.37 18.52
CA ARG A 126 -6.83 -2.32 19.97
C ARG A 126 -5.43 -1.86 20.33
N ASN A 127 -4.42 -2.24 19.54
CA ASN A 127 -3.01 -1.96 19.82
C ASN A 127 -2.14 -2.10 18.57
N LYS A 128 -0.88 -1.68 18.68
CA LYS A 128 0.11 -1.76 17.59
C LYS A 128 0.32 -3.18 17.08
N GLN A 129 0.36 -4.19 17.95
CA GLN A 129 0.57 -5.59 17.51
C GLN A 129 -0.56 -6.07 16.59
N GLU A 130 -1.81 -5.78 16.92
CA GLU A 130 -2.94 -6.11 16.06
C GLU A 130 -2.89 -5.34 14.74
N LEU A 131 -2.51 -4.06 14.79
CA LEU A 131 -2.33 -3.24 13.59
C LEU A 131 -1.28 -3.86 12.65
N PHE A 132 -0.09 -4.17 13.18
CA PHE A 132 0.98 -4.81 12.43
C PHE A 132 0.55 -6.14 11.82
N ASN A 133 -0.15 -6.99 12.57
CA ASN A 133 -0.62 -8.27 12.05
C ASN A 133 -1.59 -8.09 10.87
N ILE A 134 -2.49 -7.10 10.93
CA ILE A 134 -3.45 -6.83 9.85
C ILE A 134 -2.74 -6.21 8.63
N LEU A 135 -1.80 -5.28 8.84
CA LEU A 135 -1.01 -4.69 7.76
C LEU A 135 -0.11 -5.75 7.08
N HIS A 136 0.48 -6.64 7.87
CA HIS A 136 1.28 -7.75 7.36
C HIS A 136 0.41 -8.71 6.52
N ASP A 137 -0.73 -9.17 7.04
CA ASP A 137 -1.67 -10.01 6.28
C ASP A 137 -2.20 -9.31 5.02
N MET A 138 -2.44 -8.00 5.09
CA MET A 138 -2.84 -7.18 3.94
C MET A 138 -1.77 -7.16 2.85
N ASN A 139 -0.50 -6.98 3.20
CA ASN A 139 0.60 -6.89 2.24
C ASN A 139 0.97 -8.28 1.69
N VAL A 140 1.09 -9.30 2.54
CA VAL A 140 1.44 -10.67 2.13
C VAL A 140 0.37 -11.28 1.23
N HIS A 141 -0.91 -11.10 1.56
CA HIS A 141 -2.01 -11.67 0.78
C HIS A 141 -2.68 -10.68 -0.17
N SER A 142 -2.10 -9.49 -0.33
CA SER A 142 -2.61 -8.40 -1.17
C SER A 142 -4.12 -8.15 -1.00
N ARG A 143 -4.58 -8.01 0.24
CA ARG A 143 -6.02 -7.89 0.55
C ARG A 143 -6.56 -6.49 0.21
N ASN A 144 -7.17 -6.37 -0.97
CA ASN A 144 -7.74 -5.10 -1.45
C ASN A 144 -8.79 -4.50 -0.50
N VAL A 145 -9.67 -5.35 0.05
CA VAL A 145 -10.73 -4.90 0.98
C VAL A 145 -10.13 -4.31 2.25
N THR A 146 -9.08 -4.92 2.79
CA THR A 146 -8.37 -4.41 3.98
C THR A 146 -7.72 -3.06 3.67
N ALA A 147 -7.03 -2.93 2.53
CA ALA A 147 -6.42 -1.68 2.10
C ALA A 147 -7.45 -0.55 1.93
N GLN A 148 -8.60 -0.85 1.31
CA GLN A 148 -9.66 0.14 1.14
C GLN A 148 -10.28 0.54 2.49
N ASN A 149 -10.52 -0.41 3.39
CA ASN A 149 -11.04 -0.10 4.73
C ASN A 149 -10.07 0.80 5.53
N PHE A 150 -8.77 0.58 5.41
CA PHE A 150 -7.77 1.45 6.03
C PHE A 150 -7.78 2.85 5.41
N ALA A 151 -7.85 2.96 4.08
CA ALA A 151 -7.96 4.24 3.40
C ALA A 151 -9.21 5.01 3.86
N ASP A 152 -10.37 4.35 3.88
CA ASP A 152 -11.63 4.96 4.32
C ASP A 152 -11.57 5.35 5.80
N SER A 153 -10.99 4.50 6.65
CA SER A 153 -10.80 4.82 8.07
C SER A 153 -9.88 6.01 8.27
N LEU A 154 -8.75 6.09 7.57
CA LEU A 154 -7.85 7.25 7.64
C LEU A 154 -8.58 8.52 7.18
N GLY A 155 -9.32 8.44 6.08
CA GLY A 155 -10.12 9.53 5.56
C GLY A 155 -11.18 10.01 6.55
N GLU A 156 -11.88 9.09 7.19
CA GLU A 156 -12.85 9.39 8.26
C GLU A 156 -12.18 10.07 9.45
N ARG A 157 -11.06 9.53 9.93
CA ARG A 157 -10.38 10.00 11.14
C ARG A 157 -9.75 11.39 10.94
N ARG A 158 -9.24 11.68 9.73
CA ARG A 158 -8.62 12.98 9.42
C ARG A 158 -9.61 14.03 8.91
N PHE A 159 -10.70 13.63 8.25
CA PHE A 159 -11.60 14.55 7.54
C PHE A 159 -13.09 14.34 7.86
N GLY A 160 -13.40 13.65 8.96
CA GLY A 160 -14.75 13.40 9.46
C GLY A 160 -15.50 12.29 8.74
N SER A 161 -16.56 11.79 9.36
CA SER A 161 -17.42 10.74 8.80
C SER A 161 -18.32 11.25 7.65
N PRO A 162 -18.74 10.38 6.72
CA PRO A 162 -18.22 9.02 6.52
C PRO A 162 -16.82 9.06 5.88
N GLY A 163 -16.06 7.97 6.07
CA GLY A 163 -14.88 7.67 5.27
C GLY A 163 -15.26 7.49 3.81
N THR A 164 -14.45 8.03 2.90
CA THR A 164 -14.66 7.92 1.46
C THR A 164 -13.33 7.74 0.73
N ARG A 165 -13.37 7.20 -0.49
CA ARG A 165 -12.18 7.07 -1.35
C ARG A 165 -11.44 8.40 -1.52
N ALA A 166 -12.16 9.50 -1.74
CA ALA A 166 -11.54 10.83 -1.89
C ALA A 166 -10.82 11.28 -0.60
N LYS A 167 -11.43 11.06 0.57
CA LYS A 167 -10.82 11.37 1.88
C LYS A 167 -9.63 10.46 2.18
N GLY A 168 -9.72 9.18 1.83
CA GLY A 168 -8.63 8.22 1.99
C GLY A 168 -7.43 8.56 1.11
N ASN A 169 -7.65 8.85 -0.17
CA ASN A 169 -6.58 9.29 -1.07
C ASN A 169 -5.95 10.60 -0.56
N ARG A 170 -6.76 11.56 -0.12
CA ARG A 170 -6.25 12.79 0.49
C ARG A 170 -5.39 12.52 1.71
N ALA A 171 -5.76 11.55 2.55
CA ALA A 171 -4.97 11.17 3.72
C ALA A 171 -3.61 10.61 3.32
N VAL A 172 -3.57 9.74 2.31
CA VAL A 172 -2.32 9.19 1.76
C VAL A 172 -1.47 10.31 1.14
N CYS A 173 -2.05 11.17 0.29
CA CYS A 173 -1.30 12.28 -0.30
C CYS A 173 -0.71 13.19 0.78
N SER A 174 -1.47 13.52 1.83
CA SER A 174 -0.96 14.36 2.92
C SER A 174 0.22 13.72 3.66
N PHE A 175 0.25 12.39 3.76
CA PHE A 175 1.39 11.65 4.33
C PHE A 175 2.58 11.63 3.38
N LEU A 176 2.36 11.44 2.09
CA LEU A 176 3.43 11.50 1.09
C LEU A 176 4.04 12.90 1.01
N ASP A 177 3.22 13.94 1.13
CA ASP A 177 3.65 15.34 1.19
C ASP A 177 4.52 15.61 2.44
N SER A 178 4.32 14.88 3.54
CA SER A 178 5.19 15.00 4.73
C SER A 178 6.51 14.25 4.63
N LEU A 179 6.73 13.45 3.57
CA LEU A 179 7.98 12.72 3.32
C LEU A 179 8.91 13.46 2.34
N ASP A 180 8.65 14.74 2.04
CA ASP A 180 9.37 15.55 1.04
C ASP A 180 9.53 14.84 -0.32
N LEU A 181 8.54 14.00 -0.68
CA LEU A 181 8.54 13.28 -1.95
C LEU A 181 8.06 14.16 -3.10
N PRO A 182 8.63 14.01 -4.32
CA PRO A 182 8.21 14.80 -5.48
C PRO A 182 6.77 14.44 -5.90
N SER A 183 5.82 15.35 -5.68
CA SER A 183 4.39 15.13 -5.94
C SER A 183 4.05 14.87 -7.43
N GLY A 184 4.91 15.26 -8.37
CA GLY A 184 4.71 15.05 -9.80
C GLY A 184 4.92 13.60 -10.28
N GLU A 185 5.56 12.76 -9.47
CA GLU A 185 5.97 11.41 -9.86
C GLU A 185 4.92 10.34 -9.56
N ALA A 186 3.83 10.70 -8.86
CA ALA A 186 2.78 9.78 -8.48
C ALA A 186 1.37 10.31 -8.79
N ILE A 187 0.51 9.44 -9.29
CA ILE A 187 -0.95 9.62 -9.35
C ILE A 187 -1.56 8.57 -8.42
N ILE A 188 -2.16 9.01 -7.32
CA ILE A 188 -2.80 8.16 -6.33
C ILE A 188 -4.32 8.23 -6.51
N ALA A 189 -4.86 7.28 -7.26
CA ALA A 189 -6.28 7.19 -7.56
C ALA A 189 -7.03 6.21 -6.63
N ASP A 190 -6.38 5.18 -6.10
CA ASP A 190 -6.86 4.40 -4.94
C ASP A 190 -5.71 3.85 -4.10
N GLY A 191 -5.98 3.47 -2.85
CA GLY A 191 -4.98 2.87 -1.97
C GLY A 191 -4.76 1.36 -2.15
N CYS A 192 -5.68 0.67 -2.83
CA CYS A 192 -5.63 -0.80 -2.93
C CYS A 192 -4.95 -1.31 -4.21
N GLY A 193 -4.81 -0.47 -5.24
CA GLY A 193 -4.15 -0.82 -6.49
C GLY A 193 -5.06 -1.41 -7.56
N LEU A 194 -6.38 -1.28 -7.44
CA LEU A 194 -7.34 -1.85 -8.40
C LEU A 194 -7.53 -0.97 -9.63
N THR A 195 -7.43 0.34 -9.44
CA THR A 195 -7.67 1.34 -10.48
C THR A 195 -6.45 1.44 -11.40
N ARG A 196 -6.69 1.48 -12.72
CA ARG A 196 -5.64 1.64 -13.75
C ARG A 196 -5.19 3.08 -13.91
N GLU A 197 -5.65 3.98 -13.06
CA GLU A 197 -5.29 5.39 -13.02
C GLU A 197 -4.10 5.63 -12.08
N ASN A 198 -3.80 4.68 -11.18
CA ASN A 198 -2.60 4.75 -10.35
C ASN A 198 -1.36 4.71 -11.24
N ARG A 199 -0.45 5.65 -11.01
CA ARG A 199 0.78 5.82 -11.79
C ARG A 199 1.90 6.19 -10.83
N ILE A 200 3.02 5.47 -10.82
CA ILE A 200 4.22 5.88 -10.06
C ILE A 200 5.47 5.61 -10.89
N THR A 201 6.50 6.43 -10.73
CA THR A 201 7.84 6.15 -11.25
C THR A 201 8.56 5.13 -10.35
N THR A 202 9.60 4.47 -10.88
CA THR A 202 10.48 3.63 -10.05
C THR A 202 11.28 4.48 -9.04
N HIS A 203 11.65 5.70 -9.43
CA HIS A 203 12.33 6.65 -8.55
C HIS A 203 11.46 7.00 -7.32
N PHE A 204 10.17 7.31 -7.53
CA PHE A 204 9.23 7.63 -6.46
C PHE A 204 9.14 6.50 -5.42
N ILE A 205 8.94 5.25 -5.86
CA ILE A 205 8.79 4.14 -4.92
C ILE A 205 10.10 3.82 -4.20
N ALA A 206 11.25 3.96 -4.87
CA ALA A 206 12.56 3.76 -4.23
C ALA A 206 12.83 4.83 -3.16
N ASN A 207 12.58 6.10 -3.48
CA ASN A 207 12.72 7.19 -2.51
C ASN A 207 11.73 7.04 -1.35
N TYR A 208 10.47 6.71 -1.64
CA TYR A 208 9.48 6.40 -0.60
C TYR A 208 9.97 5.32 0.37
N LEU A 209 10.46 4.19 -0.14
CA LEU A 209 10.97 3.08 0.69
C LEU A 209 12.18 3.51 1.52
N TYR A 210 13.08 4.29 0.93
CA TYR A 210 14.23 4.86 1.65
C TYR A 210 13.77 5.75 2.82
N GLN A 211 12.89 6.72 2.56
CA GLN A 211 12.40 7.66 3.57
C GLN A 211 11.75 6.92 4.75
N ILE A 212 10.85 5.97 4.49
CA ILE A 212 10.19 5.23 5.58
C ILE A 212 11.14 4.28 6.33
N SER A 213 12.22 3.81 5.69
CA SER A 213 13.25 3.02 6.38
C SER A 213 14.14 3.87 7.30
N ALA A 214 14.45 5.10 6.89
CA ALA A 214 15.30 6.02 7.64
C ALA A 214 14.60 6.57 8.88
N VAL A 215 13.28 6.76 8.82
CA VAL A 215 12.46 7.22 9.95
C VAL A 215 12.27 6.13 11.03
N SER A 216 12.53 4.86 10.69
CA SER A 216 12.36 3.72 11.61
C SER A 216 13.63 3.32 12.37
N GLY A 217 14.72 4.10 12.25
CA GLY A 217 16.01 3.87 12.90
C GLY A 217 16.18 4.59 14.23
#